data_AF-A0A6A1XS20-F1
#
_entry.id   AF-A0A6A1XS20-F1
#
_cell.length_a   1.000
_cell.length_b   1.000
_cell.length_c   1.000
_cell.angle_alpha   90.00
_cell.angle_beta   90.00
_cell.angle_gamma   90.00
#
_symmetry.space_group_name_H-M   'P 1'
#
loop_
_entity.id
_entity.type
_entity.pdbx_description
1 polymer ?
#
loop_
_entity_poly.entity_id
_entity_poly.type
_entity_poly.pdbx_seq_one_letter_code
_entity_poly.pdbx_strand_id
1 'polypeptide(L)' 'MTVKELSKLKKGEFFRLKNSEKAPVWVRGEYISSARKYSTYKYEDSNHEKLIRGTTKVFVDFIY' A
#
# COMPACT_ATOMS: atom_id res chain seq x y z
N MET A 1 12.57 -7.55 -2.20
CA MET A 1 11.13 -7.82 -1.99
C MET A 1 10.92 -8.37 -0.59
N THR A 2 10.54 -7.50 0.34
CA THR A 2 10.25 -7.86 1.72
C THR A 2 8.74 -7.81 1.94
N VAL A 3 8.19 -8.81 2.62
CA VAL A 3 6.78 -8.81 3.02
C VAL A 3 6.65 -8.09 4.35
N LYS A 4 5.87 -7.00 4.36
CA LYS A 4 5.51 -6.27 5.58
C LYS A 4 4.00 -6.16 5.70
N GLU A 5 3.53 -5.88 6.91
CA GLU A 5 2.14 -5.48 7.12
C GLU A 5 1.98 -4.02 6.74
N LEU A 6 0.84 -3.67 6.12
CA LEU A 6 0.53 -2.30 5.73
C LEU A 6 0.57 -1.32 6.91
N SER A 7 0.23 -1.79 8.12
CA SER A 7 0.30 -1.00 9.35
C SER A 7 1.72 -0.60 9.77
N LYS A 8 2.73 -1.37 9.35
CA LYS A 8 4.15 -1.12 9.64
C LYS A 8 4.79 -0.17 8.63
N LEU A 9 4.07 0.20 7.58
CA LEU A 9 4.55 1.15 6.56
C LEU A 9 4.36 2.59 7.03
N LYS A 10 5.31 3.46 6.68
CA LYS A 10 5.17 4.90 6.92
C LYS A 10 4.15 5.52 5.96
N LYS A 11 3.60 6.68 6.32
CA LYS A 11 2.79 7.50 5.39
C LYS A 11 3.68 7.86 4.18
N GLY A 12 3.16 7.67 2.97
CA GLY A 12 3.88 7.91 1.73
C GLY A 12 4.78 6.76 1.27
N GLU A 13 4.86 5.66 2.01
CA GLU A 13 5.71 4.52 1.62
C GLU A 13 5.08 3.73 0.46
N PHE A 14 5.92 3.33 -0.48
CA PHE A 14 5.52 2.57 -1.66
C PHE A 14 5.42 1.07 -1.35
N PHE A 15 4.36 0.44 -1.84
CA PHE A 15 4.15 -0.99 -1.69
C PHE A 15 3.43 -1.58 -2.92
N ARG A 16 3.52 -2.89 -3.07
CA ARG A 16 2.78 -3.67 -4.07
C ARG A 16 1.87 -4.66 -3.36
N LEU A 17 0.68 -4.87 -3.93
CA LEU A 17 -0.27 -5.88 -3.45
C LEU A 17 0.05 -7.30 -3.96
N LYS A 18 0.86 -7.41 -5.01
CA LYS A 18 1.27 -8.67 -5.62
C LYS A 18 2.78 -8.71 -5.80
N ASN A 19 3.35 -9.91 -5.68
CA ASN A 19 4.76 -10.20 -5.93
C ASN A 19 5.05 -10.34 -7.42
N SER A 20 4.71 -9.34 -8.23
CA SER A 20 4.93 -9.37 -9.67
C SER A 20 5.56 -8.05 -10.13
N GLU A 21 6.44 -8.13 -11.13
CA GLU A 21 7.08 -6.96 -11.72
C GLU A 21 6.08 -6.05 -12.43
N LYS A 22 5.02 -6.62 -13.02
CA LYS A 22 3.92 -5.89 -13.65
C LYS A 22 2.85 -5.41 -12.66
N ALA A 23 3.04 -5.63 -11.36
CA ALA A 23 2.05 -5.23 -10.37
C ALA A 23 2.05 -3.70 -10.19
N PRO A 24 0.86 -3.08 -10.07
CA PRO A 24 0.77 -1.65 -9.84
C PRO A 24 1.39 -1.26 -8.50
N VAL A 25 2.07 -0.12 -8.47
CA VAL A 25 2.62 0.49 -7.26
C VAL A 25 1.53 1.28 -6.54
N TRP A 26 1.44 1.06 -5.23
CA TRP A 26 0.52 1.74 -4.34
C TRP A 26 1.30 2.57 -3.32
N VAL A 27 0.67 3.62 -2.82
CA VAL A 27 1.21 4.49 -1.78
C VAL A 27 0.32 4.39 -0.56
N ARG A 28 0.92 4.26 0.63
CA ARG A 28 0.16 4.24 1.89
C ARG A 28 -0.23 5.67 2.26
N GLY A 29 -1.52 5.97 2.21
CA GLY A 29 -2.14 7.21 2.65
C GLY A 29 -2.45 7.22 4.16
N GLU A 30 -3.53 7.86 4.57
CA GLU A 30 -3.85 8.03 6.00
C GLU A 30 -4.58 6.83 6.61
N TYR A 31 -4.51 6.71 7.94
CA TYR A 31 -5.32 5.72 8.65
C TYR A 31 -6.69 6.31 8.95
N ILE A 32 -7.73 5.66 8.45
CA ILE A 32 -9.12 6.03 8.71
C ILE A 32 -9.64 5.17 9.86
N SER A 33 -9.69 5.76 11.06
CA SER A 33 -10.16 5.09 12.28
C SER A 33 -11.59 4.56 12.14
N SER A 34 -12.49 5.33 11.51
CA SER A 34 -13.88 4.94 11.24
C SER A 34 -14.00 3.66 10.42
N ALA A 35 -13.07 3.43 9.49
CA ALA A 35 -13.04 2.23 8.66
C ALA A 35 -12.10 1.14 9.19
N ARG A 36 -11.29 1.43 10.22
CA ARG A 36 -10.15 0.62 10.69
C ARG A 36 -9.23 0.17 9.55
N LYS A 37 -9.05 1.05 8.56
CA LYS A 37 -8.33 0.79 7.30
C LYS A 37 -7.44 1.97 6.95
N TYR A 38 -6.46 1.71 6.11
CA TYR A 38 -5.58 2.71 5.53
C TYR A 38 -6.12 3.13 4.16
N SER A 39 -6.22 4.43 3.91
CA SER A 39 -6.35 4.95 2.55
C SER A 39 -5.06 4.66 1.81
N THR A 40 -5.17 4.19 0.58
CA THR A 40 -4.06 3.85 -0.30
C THR A 40 -4.44 4.29 -1.70
N TYR A 41 -3.50 4.84 -2.46
CA TYR A 41 -3.76 5.30 -3.82
C TYR A 41 -2.71 4.72 -4.76
N LYS A 42 -3.07 4.55 -6.03
CA LYS A 42 -2.14 4.08 -7.04
C LYS A 42 -1.17 5.21 -7.39
N TYR A 43 0.13 4.91 -7.47
CA TYR A 43 1.15 5.92 -7.76
C TYR A 43 0.97 6.56 -9.15
N GLU A 44 0.60 5.77 -10.15
CA GLU A 44 0.36 6.24 -11.52
C GLU A 44 -0.99 6.93 -11.70
N ASP A 45 -1.95 6.68 -10.80
CA ASP A 45 -3.31 7.21 -10.90
C ASP A 45 -3.84 7.50 -9.49
N SER A 46 -3.63 8.74 -9.03
CA SER A 46 -4.05 9.17 -7.69
C SER A 46 -5.56 9.09 -7.47
N ASN A 47 -6.35 9.03 -8.54
CA ASN A 47 -7.81 8.88 -8.47
C ASN A 47 -8.23 7.44 -8.11
N HIS A 48 -7.31 6.47 -8.24
CA HIS A 48 -7.56 5.09 -7.88
C HIS A 48 -7.24 4.80 -6.42
N GLU A 49 -8.16 5.20 -5.54
CA GLU A 49 -8.06 4.98 -4.09
C GLU A 49 -8.63 3.62 -3.64
N LYS A 50 -8.01 3.03 -2.62
CA LYS A 50 -8.46 1.80 -1.94
C LYS A 50 -8.29 1.90 -0.44
N LEU A 51 -9.23 1.31 0.28
CA LEU A 51 -9.18 1.16 1.73
C LEU A 51 -8.71 -0.24 2.09
N ILE A 52 -7.51 -0.36 2.66
CA ILE A 52 -6.85 -1.64 2.94
C ILE A 52 -6.63 -1.82 4.44
N ARG A 53 -6.87 -3.03 4.96
CA ARG A 53 -6.62 -3.33 6.39
C ARG A 53 -5.13 -3.33 6.68
N GLY A 54 -4.74 -2.82 7.85
CA GLY A 54 -3.33 -2.80 8.29
C GLY A 54 -2.66 -4.16 8.36
N THR A 55 -3.43 -5.20 8.68
CA THR A 55 -2.97 -6.60 8.74
C THR A 55 -2.70 -7.24 7.37
N THR A 56 -2.94 -6.51 6.28
CA THR A 56 -2.70 -6.99 4.91
C THR A 56 -1.19 -7.06 4.67
N LYS A 57 -0.72 -8.23 4.23
CA LYS A 57 0.66 -8.43 3.80
C LYS A 57 0.88 -7.76 2.45
N VAL A 58 1.86 -6.88 2.39
CA VAL A 58 2.23 -6.10 1.22
C VAL A 58 3.72 -6.25 0.94
N PHE A 59 4.10 -6.10 -0.33
CA PHE A 59 5.47 -6.24 -0.79
C PHE A 59 6.10 -4.86 -0.88
N VAL A 60 7.18 -4.65 -0.14
CA VAL A 60 7.99 -3.43 -0.16
C VAL A 60 9.40 -3.75 -0.61
N ASP A 61 10.24 -2.72 -0.75
CA ASP A 61 11.64 -2.87 -1.14
C ASP A 61 11.74 -3.56 -2.53
N PHE A 62 11.02 -2.99 -3.48
CA PHE A 62 11.07 -3.35 -4.89
C PHE A 62 11.74 -2.21 -5.65
N ILE A 63 12.41 -2.56 -6.74
CA ILE A 63 13.03 -1.59 -7.64
C ILE A 63 11.91 -1.04 -8.56
N TYR A 64 11.79 0.29 -8.62
CA TYR A 64 10.85 1.04 -9.45
C TYR A 64 11.49 1.34 -10.81
#